data_AF-A0A6A5X9R3-F1
#
_entry.id   AF-A0A6A5X9R3-F1
#
_cell.length_a   1.000
_cell.length_b   1.000
_cell.length_c   1.000
_cell.angle_alpha   90.00
_cell.angle_beta   90.00
_cell.angle_gamma   90.00
#
_symmetry.space_group_name_H-M   'P 1'
#
loop_
_entity.id
_entity.type
_entity.pdbx_description
1 polymer ?
#
loop_
_entity_poly.entity_id
_entity_poly.type
_entity_poly.pdbx_seq_one_letter_code
_entity_poly.pdbx_strand_id
1 'polypeptide(L)'
;MSTSQPRKALSISNCNPHVKEAQYAVRGELAVRSEEYRAKLANGEGKDLPFDSVIAANIGNPQQLDQKPITFFRQVASLLENPLLLEHQDVLINNLGYKKDVIERAQWLLSEVKSIGAYSQSQGAPGIRKSVADFIERRDGYPSSFTNVYLSNGASSGVNTLLHILCAKPETGILVPIPQYPLYTASLSVLNARCVPYYLEESQAWGTDLQAIRDSYEKAVSEGTDVKAIVVINPGNPTGASLSPEDIRAVLKFAAEKGLVVMADEVYQTNVFIGKFVSFKKALRDLQKEEPGKYDHIELASLHSVSKGMVGECGHRGGYFELVGFDPQVAEQIYKFISIQLCPPVIGQCIVELMVNPPKEGEPSHELYKKEYDGIFNALKERAYALFEAFKSMEGVECQTPAGSMYLFPTINLPPKALEQAKKEGRKPDEFYCFRLLDATGICVVPGSGFGQKEGTLHFRTTFLAPGTEWVNRISKFHKDFFDEFR
;
A
#
# COMPACT_ATOMS: atom_id res chain seq x y z
N MET A 1 -29.02 12.73 -49.42
CA MET A 1 -27.86 13.19 -48.63
C MET A 1 -27.51 12.08 -47.66
N SER A 2 -26.37 11.42 -47.83
CA SER A 2 -25.89 10.41 -46.89
C SER A 2 -25.33 11.14 -45.69
N THR A 3 -26.04 11.12 -44.57
CA THR A 3 -25.52 11.59 -43.28
C THR A 3 -24.47 10.58 -42.83
N SER A 4 -23.20 10.85 -43.12
CA SER A 4 -22.12 10.04 -42.57
C SER A 4 -22.17 10.15 -41.04
N GLN A 5 -22.31 9.02 -40.36
CA GLN A 5 -22.24 9.03 -38.91
C GLN A 5 -20.89 9.62 -38.47
N PRO A 6 -20.87 10.54 -37.51
CA PRO A 6 -19.63 11.16 -37.05
C PRO A 6 -18.69 10.08 -36.51
N ARG A 7 -17.49 10.00 -37.08
CA ARG A 7 -16.48 9.02 -36.68
C ARG A 7 -15.88 9.44 -35.33
N LYS A 8 -15.93 8.56 -34.33
CA LYS A 8 -15.30 8.82 -33.03
C LYS A 8 -13.78 8.85 -33.19
N ALA A 9 -13.12 9.86 -32.61
CA ALA A 9 -11.66 10.00 -32.63
C ALA A 9 -10.93 8.88 -31.85
N LEU A 10 -11.58 8.36 -30.80
CA LEU A 10 -11.09 7.27 -29.97
C LEU A 10 -12.06 6.09 -29.96
N SER A 11 -11.49 4.90 -29.91
CA SER A 11 -12.14 3.60 -29.89
C SER A 11 -11.23 2.58 -29.20
N ILE A 12 -11.76 1.42 -28.81
CA ILE A 12 -10.92 0.38 -28.20
C ILE A 12 -9.80 -0.11 -29.14
N SER A 13 -9.99 -0.02 -30.46
CA SER A 13 -8.99 -0.45 -31.46
C SER A 13 -7.80 0.51 -31.60
N ASN A 14 -7.94 1.79 -31.25
CA ASN A 14 -6.85 2.78 -31.34
C ASN A 14 -6.45 3.42 -29.99
N CYS A 15 -7.01 2.95 -28.88
CA CYS A 15 -6.53 3.28 -27.54
C CYS A 15 -5.17 2.61 -27.28
N ASN A 16 -4.31 3.25 -26.47
CA ASN A 16 -3.00 2.73 -26.10
C ASN A 16 -3.08 1.26 -25.66
N PRO A 17 -2.46 0.31 -26.38
CA PRO A 17 -2.56 -1.12 -26.07
C PRO A 17 -2.10 -1.45 -24.65
N HIS A 18 -1.06 -0.78 -24.17
CA HIS A 18 -0.48 -0.99 -22.85
C HIS A 18 -1.43 -0.61 -21.70
N VAL A 19 -2.34 0.34 -21.93
CA VAL A 19 -3.41 0.69 -20.98
C VAL A 19 -4.52 -0.36 -20.99
N LYS A 20 -4.81 -0.96 -22.15
CA LYS A 20 -5.81 -2.04 -22.28
C LYS A 20 -5.34 -3.34 -21.62
N GLU A 21 -4.04 -3.61 -21.67
CA GLU A 21 -3.42 -4.78 -21.05
C GLU A 21 -3.27 -4.64 -19.53
N ALA A 22 -3.16 -3.41 -19.02
CA ALA A 22 -2.98 -3.16 -17.60
C ALA A 22 -4.21 -3.60 -16.79
N GLN A 23 -4.00 -4.53 -15.84
CA GLN A 23 -5.03 -5.04 -14.95
C GLN A 23 -4.82 -4.53 -13.52
N TYR A 24 -5.90 -4.02 -12.90
CA TYR A 24 -5.89 -3.54 -11.51
C TYR A 24 -7.09 -4.10 -10.73
N ALA A 25 -6.96 -5.34 -10.27
CA ALA A 25 -8.05 -6.14 -9.72
C ALA A 25 -8.72 -5.56 -8.45
N VAL A 26 -8.03 -4.70 -7.70
CA VAL A 26 -8.56 -4.10 -6.45
C VAL A 26 -9.82 -3.25 -6.69
N ARG A 27 -10.07 -2.81 -7.94
CA ARG A 27 -11.27 -2.03 -8.34
C ARG A 27 -11.99 -2.64 -9.57
N GLY A 28 -11.98 -3.96 -9.69
CA GLY A 28 -12.62 -4.69 -10.79
C GLY A 28 -14.14 -4.88 -10.65
N GLU A 29 -14.69 -5.81 -11.44
CA GLU A 29 -16.13 -6.14 -11.51
C GLU A 29 -16.76 -6.40 -10.14
N LEU A 30 -16.10 -7.16 -9.26
CA LEU A 30 -16.59 -7.48 -7.93
C LEU A 30 -16.81 -6.22 -7.06
N ALA A 31 -15.91 -5.23 -7.17
CA ALA A 31 -16.03 -3.97 -6.45
C ALA A 31 -17.17 -3.11 -6.99
N VAL A 32 -17.40 -3.12 -8.31
CA VAL A 32 -18.55 -2.43 -8.93
C VAL A 32 -19.86 -3.00 -8.41
N ARG A 33 -20.00 -4.33 -8.42
CA ARG A 33 -21.20 -5.02 -7.90
C ARG A 33 -21.42 -4.74 -6.41
N SER A 34 -20.35 -4.68 -5.63
CA SER A 34 -20.43 -4.30 -4.21
C SER A 34 -20.97 -2.87 -4.01
N GLU A 35 -20.58 -1.90 -4.84
CA GLU A 35 -21.13 -0.54 -4.77
C GLU A 35 -22.59 -0.49 -5.23
N GLU A 36 -22.98 -1.28 -6.23
CA GLU A 36 -24.39 -1.41 -6.64
C GLU A 36 -25.26 -1.94 -5.49
N TYR A 37 -24.80 -2.97 -4.76
CA TYR A 37 -25.51 -3.47 -3.57
C TYR A 37 -25.59 -2.43 -2.47
N ARG A 38 -24.51 -1.68 -2.22
CA ARG A 38 -24.52 -0.60 -1.23
C ARG A 38 -25.53 0.49 -1.61
N ALA A 39 -25.57 0.88 -2.88
CA ALA A 39 -26.52 1.87 -3.37
C ALA A 39 -27.97 1.39 -3.25
N LYS A 40 -28.26 0.13 -3.62
CA LYS A 40 -29.59 -0.49 -3.44
C LYS A 40 -30.04 -0.47 -1.99
N LEU A 41 -29.17 -0.84 -1.05
CA LEU A 41 -29.47 -0.83 0.39
C LEU A 41 -29.74 0.61 0.89
N ALA A 42 -28.90 1.57 0.50
CA ALA A 42 -29.07 2.97 0.88
C ALA A 42 -30.38 3.58 0.35
N ASN A 43 -30.86 3.11 -0.81
CA ASN A 43 -32.14 3.54 -1.40
C ASN A 43 -33.35 2.77 -0.85
N GLY A 44 -33.16 1.81 0.06
CA GLY A 44 -34.25 0.97 0.58
C GLY A 44 -34.78 -0.09 -0.40
N GLU A 45 -34.05 -0.33 -1.50
CA GLU A 45 -34.39 -1.27 -2.57
C GLU A 45 -33.81 -2.67 -2.35
N GLY A 46 -32.91 -2.86 -1.37
CA GLY A 46 -32.22 -4.13 -1.12
C GLY A 46 -33.02 -5.19 -0.36
N LYS A 47 -34.36 -5.20 -0.42
CA LYS A 47 -35.19 -6.20 0.29
C LYS A 47 -35.05 -7.62 -0.26
N ASP A 48 -34.54 -7.75 -1.48
CA ASP A 48 -34.23 -9.00 -2.17
C ASP A 48 -32.83 -9.55 -1.81
N LEU A 49 -31.99 -8.75 -1.15
CA LEU A 49 -30.64 -9.16 -0.77
C LEU A 49 -30.67 -9.99 0.53
N PRO A 50 -29.84 -11.03 0.67
CA PRO A 50 -29.78 -11.86 1.88
C PRO A 50 -29.03 -11.20 3.06
N PHE A 51 -28.70 -9.93 2.94
CA PHE A 51 -27.93 -9.15 3.92
C PHE A 51 -28.45 -7.70 3.96
N ASP A 52 -28.18 -7.02 5.08
CA ASP A 52 -28.63 -5.65 5.37
C ASP A 52 -27.55 -4.58 5.16
N SER A 53 -26.32 -5.00 4.87
CA SER A 53 -25.15 -4.14 4.84
C SER A 53 -24.05 -4.72 3.96
N VAL A 54 -23.27 -3.84 3.34
CA VAL A 54 -22.11 -4.20 2.53
C VAL A 54 -20.82 -3.86 3.28
N ILE A 55 -19.95 -4.84 3.45
CA ILE A 55 -18.62 -4.67 4.04
C ILE A 55 -17.59 -4.61 2.92
N ALA A 56 -16.97 -3.44 2.73
CA ALA A 56 -15.88 -3.25 1.76
C ALA A 56 -14.55 -3.80 2.30
N ALA A 57 -14.44 -5.13 2.42
CA ALA A 57 -13.23 -5.81 2.83
C ALA A 57 -12.17 -5.93 1.70
N ASN A 58 -12.40 -5.25 0.57
CA ASN A 58 -11.58 -5.32 -0.63
C ASN A 58 -10.53 -4.23 -0.72
N ILE A 59 -10.61 -3.15 0.08
CA ILE A 59 -9.71 -1.99 -0.03
C ILE A 59 -9.13 -1.59 1.34
N GLY A 60 -7.82 -1.32 1.37
CA GLY A 60 -7.16 -0.75 2.53
C GLY A 60 -7.45 0.74 2.69
N ASN A 61 -8.70 1.09 3.04
CA ASN A 61 -9.16 2.46 3.21
C ASN A 61 -9.75 2.67 4.63
N PRO A 62 -8.89 2.90 5.66
CA PRO A 62 -9.32 2.77 7.05
C PRO A 62 -10.50 3.66 7.44
N GLN A 63 -10.52 4.92 7.00
CA GLN A 63 -11.58 5.88 7.38
C GLN A 63 -12.91 5.63 6.66
N GLN A 64 -12.92 4.90 5.54
CA GLN A 64 -14.17 4.43 4.93
C GLN A 64 -14.80 3.29 5.76
N LEU A 65 -14.01 2.66 6.62
CA LEU A 65 -14.39 1.58 7.51
C LEU A 65 -14.33 2.06 8.98
N ASP A 66 -14.78 3.28 9.22
CA ASP A 66 -15.00 3.91 10.53
C ASP A 66 -13.77 4.08 11.44
N GLN A 67 -12.54 3.91 10.92
CA GLN A 67 -11.37 4.38 11.67
C GLN A 67 -11.49 5.89 11.86
N LYS A 68 -11.59 6.32 13.12
CA LYS A 68 -11.61 7.75 13.45
C LYS A 68 -10.27 8.39 13.09
N PRO A 69 -10.27 9.60 12.50
CA PRO A 69 -9.04 10.32 12.25
C PRO A 69 -8.38 10.76 13.56
N ILE A 70 -7.06 10.88 13.57
CA ILE A 70 -6.30 11.36 14.72
C ILE A 70 -6.58 12.86 14.93
N THR A 71 -6.96 13.24 16.15
CA THR A 71 -7.41 14.60 16.47
C THR A 71 -6.34 15.64 16.17
N PHE A 72 -5.08 15.37 16.58
CA PHE A 72 -3.95 16.28 16.33
C PHE A 72 -3.79 16.61 14.83
N PHE A 73 -3.93 15.62 13.96
CA PHE A 73 -3.78 15.79 12.52
C PHE A 73 -4.87 16.70 11.95
N ARG A 74 -6.12 16.47 12.38
CA ARG A 74 -7.28 17.25 11.91
C ARG A 74 -7.27 18.68 12.44
N GLN A 75 -6.89 18.87 13.70
CA GLN A 75 -6.78 20.20 14.28
C GLN A 75 -5.67 20.99 13.57
N VAL A 76 -4.47 20.44 13.38
CA VAL A 76 -3.42 21.14 12.61
C VAL A 76 -3.89 21.43 11.18
N ALA A 77 -4.41 20.43 10.46
CA ALA A 77 -4.88 20.61 9.09
C ALA A 77 -5.94 21.72 8.96
N SER A 78 -6.88 21.81 9.91
CA SER A 78 -7.90 22.86 9.91
C SER A 78 -7.33 24.28 10.01
N LEU A 79 -6.23 24.46 10.76
CA LEU A 79 -5.53 25.75 10.89
C LEU A 79 -4.69 26.07 9.65
N LEU A 80 -4.20 25.06 8.94
CA LEU A 80 -3.51 25.24 7.66
C LEU A 80 -4.47 25.66 6.55
N GLU A 81 -5.66 25.06 6.51
CA GLU A 81 -6.73 25.35 5.54
C GLU A 81 -7.40 26.70 5.82
N ASN A 82 -7.55 27.09 7.08
CA ASN A 82 -8.08 28.39 7.48
C ASN A 82 -7.18 29.11 8.50
N PRO A 83 -6.07 29.75 8.04
CA PRO A 83 -5.13 30.42 8.94
C PRO A 83 -5.71 31.59 9.74
N LEU A 84 -6.85 32.18 9.34
CA LEU A 84 -7.52 33.26 10.10
C LEU A 84 -7.92 32.79 11.51
N LEU A 85 -8.12 31.49 11.72
CA LEU A 85 -8.39 30.93 13.05
C LEU A 85 -7.24 31.19 14.03
N LEU A 86 -6.01 31.37 13.55
CA LEU A 86 -4.83 31.67 14.38
C LEU A 86 -4.86 33.09 14.99
N GLU A 87 -5.77 33.95 14.56
CA GLU A 87 -6.02 35.26 15.19
C GLU A 87 -6.88 35.13 16.46
N HIS A 88 -7.54 33.98 16.65
CA HIS A 88 -8.48 33.69 17.74
C HIS A 88 -8.04 32.48 18.59
N GLN A 89 -6.76 32.47 19.00
CA GLN A 89 -6.17 31.33 19.73
C GLN A 89 -6.82 31.07 21.09
N ASP A 90 -7.31 32.12 21.75
CA ASP A 90 -8.05 32.01 23.00
C ASP A 90 -9.33 31.17 22.82
N VAL A 91 -10.07 31.37 21.72
CA VAL A 91 -11.26 30.58 21.39
C VAL A 91 -10.88 29.14 21.04
N LEU A 92 -9.82 28.95 20.24
CA LEU A 92 -9.33 27.61 19.88
C LEU A 92 -9.02 26.77 21.14
N ILE A 93 -8.30 27.36 22.10
CA ILE A 93 -7.87 26.67 23.32
C ILE A 93 -9.03 26.50 24.31
N ASN A 94 -9.76 27.58 24.61
CA ASN A 94 -10.72 27.59 25.71
C ASN A 94 -12.08 27.00 25.33
N ASN A 95 -12.46 27.00 24.04
CA ASN A 95 -13.79 26.60 23.60
C ASN A 95 -13.80 25.40 22.64
N LEU A 96 -12.76 25.24 21.82
CA LEU A 96 -12.73 24.22 20.75
C LEU A 96 -11.76 23.06 21.03
N GLY A 97 -11.09 23.07 22.19
CA GLY A 97 -10.26 21.96 22.65
C GLY A 97 -8.93 21.81 21.92
N TYR A 98 -8.48 22.84 21.19
CA TYR A 98 -7.14 22.87 20.62
C TYR A 98 -6.11 23.00 21.73
N LYS A 99 -4.90 22.51 21.45
CA LYS A 99 -3.78 22.57 22.36
C LYS A 99 -2.71 23.52 21.82
N LYS A 100 -1.82 23.98 22.70
CA LYS A 100 -0.79 24.97 22.34
C LYS A 100 0.16 24.44 21.25
N ASP A 101 0.56 23.18 21.35
CA ASP A 101 1.41 22.49 20.39
C ASP A 101 0.76 22.31 19.00
N VAL A 102 -0.57 22.22 18.93
CA VAL A 102 -1.30 22.24 17.64
C VAL A 102 -1.14 23.58 16.94
N ILE A 103 -1.31 24.69 17.68
CA ILE A 103 -1.18 26.06 17.15
C ILE A 103 0.26 26.32 16.72
N GLU A 104 1.23 25.99 17.59
CA GLU A 104 2.66 26.13 17.30
C GLU A 104 3.05 25.31 16.06
N ARG A 105 2.53 24.08 15.92
CA ARG A 105 2.78 23.25 14.75
C ARG A 105 2.21 23.86 13.47
N ALA A 106 0.97 24.36 13.50
CA ALA A 106 0.35 25.01 12.35
C ALA A 106 1.12 26.28 11.92
N GLN A 107 1.52 27.12 12.88
CA GLN A 107 2.32 28.32 12.61
C GLN A 107 3.69 27.99 12.01
N TRP A 108 4.37 26.97 12.54
CA TRP A 108 5.65 26.52 11.99
C TRP A 108 5.49 26.00 10.56
N LEU A 109 4.49 25.13 10.30
CA LEU A 109 4.23 24.63 8.95
C LEU A 109 3.90 25.75 7.96
N LEU A 110 3.08 26.74 8.36
CA LEU A 110 2.82 27.92 7.55
C LEU A 110 4.07 28.77 7.32
N SER A 111 5.02 28.82 8.26
CA SER A 111 6.30 29.51 8.02
C SER A 111 7.18 28.78 7.00
N GLU A 112 7.12 27.45 6.95
CA GLU A 112 7.88 26.62 6.01
C GLU A 112 7.28 26.63 4.60
N VAL A 113 5.95 26.58 4.49
CA VAL A 113 5.26 26.48 3.20
C VAL A 113 4.68 27.80 2.69
N LYS A 114 4.60 28.83 3.55
CA LYS A 114 3.90 30.11 3.37
C LYS A 114 2.38 29.99 3.19
N SER A 115 1.95 29.18 2.23
CA SER A 115 0.55 28.88 1.93
C SER A 115 0.42 27.46 1.39
N ILE A 116 -0.56 26.71 1.88
CA ILE A 116 -0.86 25.37 1.36
C ILE A 116 -1.52 25.38 -0.03
N GLY A 117 -1.95 26.56 -0.52
CA GLY A 117 -2.52 26.73 -1.85
C GLY A 117 -1.49 27.07 -2.94
N ALA A 118 -0.23 27.34 -2.56
CA ALA A 118 0.85 27.62 -3.50
C ALA A 118 1.62 26.34 -3.87
N TYR A 119 2.38 26.39 -4.97
CA TYR A 119 3.35 25.33 -5.26
C TYR A 119 4.53 25.39 -4.30
N SER A 120 4.94 24.24 -3.79
CA SER A 120 6.25 24.07 -3.13
C SER A 120 7.35 23.83 -4.17
N GLN A 121 8.59 23.61 -3.72
CA GLN A 121 9.61 22.99 -4.57
C GLN A 121 9.13 21.62 -5.06
N SER A 122 9.61 21.19 -6.24
CA SER A 122 9.14 19.93 -6.85
C SER A 122 9.49 18.67 -6.06
N GLN A 123 10.60 18.69 -5.31
CA GLN A 123 10.94 17.64 -4.34
C GLN A 123 10.08 17.70 -3.08
N GLY A 124 9.35 18.79 -2.85
CA GLY A 124 8.63 19.10 -1.62
C GLY A 124 9.29 20.20 -0.78
N ALA A 125 8.53 20.76 0.15
CA ALA A 125 8.97 21.84 1.03
C ALA A 125 10.24 21.44 1.83
N PRO A 126 11.30 22.27 1.85
CA PRO A 126 12.57 21.94 2.51
C PRO A 126 12.44 21.56 3.99
N GLY A 127 11.69 22.33 4.78
CA GLY A 127 11.49 22.03 6.22
C GLY A 127 10.83 20.67 6.45
N ILE A 128 9.86 20.31 5.62
CA ILE A 128 9.18 19.02 5.69
C ILE A 128 10.13 17.87 5.31
N ARG A 129 10.90 18.04 4.23
CA ARG A 129 11.94 17.06 3.85
C ARG A 129 12.98 16.88 4.94
N LYS A 130 13.33 17.94 5.66
CA LYS A 130 14.21 17.87 6.83
C LYS A 130 13.58 17.06 7.97
N SER A 131 12.31 17.30 8.32
CA SER A 131 11.60 16.47 9.31
C SER A 131 11.58 14.98 8.92
N VAL A 132 11.43 14.66 7.64
CA VAL A 132 11.53 13.27 7.14
C VAL A 132 12.94 12.71 7.32
N ALA A 133 13.98 13.45 6.95
CA ALA A 133 15.37 13.02 7.14
C ALA A 133 15.68 12.77 8.63
N ASP A 134 15.29 13.70 9.51
CA ASP A 134 15.49 13.56 10.96
C ASP A 134 14.72 12.35 11.52
N PHE A 135 13.52 12.07 10.99
CA PHE A 135 12.75 10.87 11.36
C PHE A 135 13.47 9.59 10.96
N ILE A 136 13.96 9.51 9.73
CA ILE A 136 14.69 8.35 9.23
C ILE A 136 15.96 8.13 10.08
N GLU A 137 16.68 9.20 10.41
CA GLU A 137 17.87 9.12 11.27
C GLU A 137 17.54 8.61 12.67
N ARG A 138 16.48 9.14 13.31
CA ARG A 138 16.02 8.65 14.62
C ARG A 138 15.59 7.19 14.57
N ARG A 139 14.91 6.76 13.50
CA ARG A 139 14.41 5.39 13.33
C ARG A 139 15.56 4.40 13.11
N ASP A 140 16.52 4.77 12.26
CA ASP A 140 17.53 3.83 11.74
C ASP A 140 18.86 3.89 12.52
N GLY A 141 19.13 4.99 13.23
CA GLY A 141 20.40 5.26 13.90
C GLY A 141 21.52 5.66 12.93
N TYR A 142 21.18 6.05 11.70
CA TYR A 142 22.11 6.44 10.64
C TYR A 142 21.65 7.73 9.95
N PRO A 143 22.56 8.63 9.57
CA PRO A 143 22.19 9.90 8.95
C PRO A 143 21.29 9.78 7.72
N SER A 144 20.41 10.75 7.55
CA SER A 144 19.64 11.00 6.32
C SER A 144 19.85 12.43 5.87
N SER A 145 19.78 12.67 4.56
CA SER A 145 19.83 14.03 4.00
C SER A 145 18.49 14.39 3.38
N PHE A 146 17.98 15.57 3.71
CA PHE A 146 16.77 16.11 3.11
C PHE A 146 16.88 16.29 1.58
N THR A 147 18.10 16.39 1.03
CA THR A 147 18.35 16.46 -0.43
C THR A 147 18.04 15.15 -1.15
N ASN A 148 18.02 14.04 -0.40
CA ASN A 148 17.75 12.71 -0.93
C ASN A 148 16.27 12.31 -0.75
N VAL A 149 15.48 13.17 -0.09
CA VAL A 149 14.07 12.95 0.19
C VAL A 149 13.22 13.67 -0.84
N TYR A 150 12.25 12.94 -1.40
CA TYR A 150 11.29 13.43 -2.36
C TYR A 150 9.88 13.18 -1.83
N LEU A 151 9.13 14.25 -1.57
CA LEU A 151 7.72 14.15 -1.21
C LEU A 151 6.89 13.77 -2.46
N SER A 152 5.79 13.06 -2.25
CA SER A 152 5.04 12.40 -3.32
C SER A 152 3.53 12.40 -3.06
N ASN A 153 2.74 12.16 -4.12
CA ASN A 153 1.27 12.03 -4.10
C ASN A 153 0.85 10.66 -3.55
N GLY A 154 1.27 10.37 -2.33
CA GLY A 154 1.36 9.03 -1.77
C GLY A 154 2.48 8.23 -2.42
N ALA A 155 2.77 7.06 -1.84
CA ALA A 155 3.81 6.16 -2.36
C ALA A 155 3.57 5.77 -3.83
N SER A 156 2.32 5.74 -4.30
CA SER A 156 1.98 5.38 -5.68
C SER A 156 2.65 6.27 -6.73
N SER A 157 2.74 7.59 -6.50
CA SER A 157 3.44 8.45 -7.46
C SER A 157 4.96 8.28 -7.37
N GLY A 158 5.50 7.97 -6.19
CA GLY A 158 6.91 7.60 -6.03
C GLY A 158 7.27 6.33 -6.81
N VAL A 159 6.45 5.28 -6.70
CA VAL A 159 6.60 4.06 -7.51
C VAL A 159 6.56 4.40 -9.00
N ASN A 160 5.55 5.17 -9.44
CA ASN A 160 5.42 5.55 -10.84
C ASN A 160 6.66 6.33 -11.34
N THR A 161 7.14 7.31 -10.58
CA THR A 161 8.37 8.06 -10.89
C THR A 161 9.57 7.12 -11.06
N LEU A 162 9.83 6.23 -10.10
CA LEU A 162 10.98 5.34 -10.15
C LEU A 162 10.87 4.38 -11.35
N LEU A 163 9.69 3.80 -11.60
CA LEU A 163 9.49 2.92 -12.75
C LEU A 163 9.65 3.65 -14.10
N HIS A 164 9.20 4.91 -14.23
CA HIS A 164 9.42 5.72 -15.44
C HIS A 164 10.91 5.99 -15.69
N ILE A 165 11.73 6.10 -14.64
CA ILE A 165 13.17 6.31 -14.76
C ILE A 165 13.88 5.00 -15.11
N LEU A 166 13.43 3.87 -14.56
CA LEU A 166 14.05 2.56 -14.77
C LEU A 166 13.68 1.93 -16.13
N CYS A 167 12.43 2.06 -16.57
CA CYS A 167 11.87 1.36 -17.74
C CYS A 167 12.16 2.08 -19.06
N ALA A 168 13.43 2.07 -19.47
CA ALA A 168 13.90 2.77 -20.67
C ALA A 168 13.54 2.07 -21.99
N LYS A 169 13.31 0.75 -21.98
CA LYS A 169 13.05 -0.06 -23.19
C LYS A 169 12.14 -1.26 -22.88
N PRO A 170 11.52 -1.90 -23.90
CA PRO A 170 10.59 -3.00 -23.67
C PRO A 170 11.19 -4.23 -23.00
N GLU A 171 12.51 -4.42 -23.14
CA GLU A 171 13.24 -5.53 -22.52
C GLU A 171 13.58 -5.26 -21.06
N THR A 172 13.38 -4.03 -20.54
CA THR A 172 13.62 -3.73 -19.14
C THR A 172 12.71 -4.60 -18.26
N GLY A 173 13.32 -5.34 -17.33
CA GLY A 173 12.63 -6.18 -16.37
C GLY A 173 12.72 -5.63 -14.95
N ILE A 174 11.66 -5.84 -14.18
CA ILE A 174 11.63 -5.55 -12.75
C ILE A 174 11.18 -6.82 -12.01
N LEU A 175 11.96 -7.25 -11.02
CA LEU A 175 11.61 -8.34 -10.12
C LEU A 175 10.49 -7.89 -9.19
N VAL A 176 9.37 -8.62 -9.19
CA VAL A 176 8.16 -8.29 -8.40
C VAL A 176 7.71 -9.54 -7.63
N PRO A 177 7.38 -9.43 -6.33
CA PRO A 177 6.93 -10.57 -5.55
C PRO A 177 5.62 -11.14 -6.10
N ILE A 178 5.34 -12.42 -5.90
CA ILE A 178 4.04 -13.03 -6.13
C ILE A 178 3.64 -13.78 -4.87
N PRO A 179 2.49 -13.45 -4.26
CA PRO A 179 1.53 -12.40 -4.65
C PRO A 179 2.07 -10.97 -4.44
N GLN A 180 1.56 -9.99 -5.20
CA GLN A 180 1.95 -8.55 -5.10
C GLN A 180 0.78 -7.60 -5.00
N TYR A 181 1.06 -6.37 -4.55
CA TYR A 181 0.16 -5.24 -4.71
C TYR A 181 0.07 -4.77 -6.17
N PRO A 182 -1.10 -4.88 -6.86
CA PRO A 182 -1.21 -4.79 -8.34
C PRO A 182 -0.78 -3.48 -9.01
N LEU A 183 -0.40 -2.46 -8.24
CA LEU A 183 0.19 -1.25 -8.78
C LEU A 183 1.44 -1.54 -9.62
N TYR A 184 2.30 -2.48 -9.19
CA TYR A 184 3.56 -2.76 -9.87
C TYR A 184 3.32 -3.37 -11.25
N THR A 185 2.57 -4.48 -11.32
CA THR A 185 2.26 -5.13 -12.61
C THR A 185 1.49 -4.22 -13.56
N ALA A 186 0.52 -3.45 -13.05
CA ALA A 186 -0.22 -2.48 -13.87
C ALA A 186 0.69 -1.37 -14.42
N SER A 187 1.60 -0.84 -13.60
CA SER A 187 2.53 0.21 -14.01
C SER A 187 3.52 -0.29 -15.06
N LEU A 188 4.06 -1.51 -14.88
CA LEU A 188 4.95 -2.14 -15.85
C LEU A 188 4.26 -2.38 -17.18
N SER A 189 3.00 -2.83 -17.17
CA SER A 189 2.18 -2.97 -18.37
C SER A 189 2.07 -1.65 -19.12
N VAL A 190 1.69 -0.56 -18.44
CA VAL A 190 1.56 0.77 -19.06
C VAL A 190 2.88 1.28 -19.65
N LEU A 191 4.00 0.94 -19.01
CA LEU A 191 5.35 1.31 -19.45
C LEU A 191 5.91 0.38 -20.54
N ASN A 192 5.15 -0.63 -20.97
CA ASN A 192 5.63 -1.66 -21.88
C ASN A 192 6.90 -2.36 -21.37
N ALA A 193 7.00 -2.58 -20.06
CA ALA A 193 8.14 -3.23 -19.41
C ALA A 193 7.79 -4.63 -18.92
N ARG A 194 8.81 -5.48 -18.69
CA ARG A 194 8.62 -6.87 -18.27
C ARG A 194 8.49 -6.97 -16.75
N CYS A 195 7.41 -7.60 -16.30
CA CYS A 195 7.33 -8.09 -14.92
C CYS A 195 8.10 -9.40 -14.82
N VAL A 196 9.07 -9.48 -13.90
CA VAL A 196 9.80 -10.71 -13.58
C VAL A 196 9.28 -11.21 -12.22
N PRO A 197 8.31 -12.15 -12.21
CA PRO A 197 7.73 -12.61 -10.95
C PRO A 197 8.75 -13.45 -10.16
N TYR A 198 8.87 -13.20 -8.86
CA TYR A 198 9.49 -14.14 -7.91
C TYR A 198 8.47 -14.54 -6.85
N TYR A 199 8.36 -15.84 -6.55
CA TYR A 199 7.31 -16.34 -5.67
C TYR A 199 7.73 -16.27 -4.21
N LEU A 200 6.84 -15.74 -3.37
CA LEU A 200 6.98 -15.78 -1.91
C LEU A 200 6.64 -17.19 -1.41
N GLU A 201 7.30 -17.63 -0.34
CA GLU A 201 7.13 -18.99 0.18
C GLU A 201 6.04 -19.04 1.24
N GLU A 202 4.85 -19.47 0.84
CA GLU A 202 3.67 -19.56 1.71
C GLU A 202 3.92 -20.43 2.95
N SER A 203 4.60 -21.57 2.80
CA SER A 203 4.89 -22.49 3.90
C SER A 203 5.82 -21.91 4.95
N GLN A 204 6.55 -20.83 4.60
CA GLN A 204 7.42 -20.05 5.47
C GLN A 204 6.81 -18.69 5.80
N ALA A 205 5.49 -18.64 6.01
CA ALA A 205 4.76 -17.43 6.35
C ALA A 205 4.92 -16.29 5.32
N TRP A 206 4.99 -16.63 4.04
CA TRP A 206 5.25 -15.72 2.92
C TRP A 206 6.61 -15.02 3.00
N GLY A 207 7.60 -15.69 3.59
CA GLY A 207 9.00 -15.27 3.59
C GLY A 207 9.58 -15.14 2.18
N THR A 208 10.70 -14.43 2.07
CA THR A 208 11.42 -14.31 0.82
C THR A 208 12.36 -15.49 0.64
N ASP A 209 12.18 -16.27 -0.42
CA ASP A 209 13.14 -17.29 -0.83
C ASP A 209 14.18 -16.68 -1.81
N LEU A 210 15.42 -16.57 -1.37
CA LEU A 210 16.51 -16.05 -2.19
C LEU A 210 16.78 -16.94 -3.41
N GLN A 211 16.59 -18.25 -3.31
CA GLN A 211 16.79 -19.14 -4.45
C GLN A 211 15.71 -18.90 -5.51
N ALA A 212 14.44 -18.76 -5.11
CA ALA A 212 13.37 -18.39 -6.02
C ALA A 212 13.62 -17.03 -6.72
N ILE A 213 14.18 -16.03 -6.03
CA ILE A 213 14.60 -14.77 -6.64
C ILE A 213 15.71 -15.00 -7.68
N ARG A 214 16.73 -15.78 -7.33
CA ARG A 214 17.86 -16.10 -8.22
C ARG A 214 17.39 -16.81 -9.48
N ASP A 215 16.58 -17.85 -9.35
CA ASP A 215 16.05 -18.62 -10.46
C ASP A 215 15.20 -17.73 -11.40
N SER A 216 14.37 -16.85 -10.82
CA SER A 216 13.53 -15.91 -11.58
C SER A 216 14.38 -14.91 -12.36
N TYR A 217 15.43 -14.37 -11.74
CA TYR A 217 16.40 -13.49 -12.39
C TYR A 217 17.13 -14.20 -13.54
N GLU A 218 17.71 -15.37 -13.28
CA GLU A 218 18.51 -16.11 -14.26
C GLU A 218 17.68 -16.53 -15.47
N LYS A 219 16.45 -17.01 -15.23
CA LYS A 219 15.50 -17.30 -16.29
C LYS A 219 15.19 -16.06 -17.13
N ALA A 220 14.84 -14.94 -16.51
CA ALA A 220 14.48 -13.72 -17.23
C ALA A 220 15.65 -13.19 -18.08
N VAL A 221 16.87 -13.22 -17.54
CA VAL A 221 18.09 -12.85 -18.28
C VAL A 221 18.32 -13.78 -19.47
N SER A 222 18.14 -15.10 -19.29
CA SER A 222 18.27 -16.08 -20.39
C SER A 222 17.25 -15.84 -21.51
N GLU A 223 16.09 -15.27 -21.19
CA GLU A 223 15.02 -14.87 -22.12
C GLU A 223 15.22 -13.44 -22.68
N GLY A 224 16.40 -12.85 -22.49
CA GLY A 224 16.78 -11.55 -23.03
C GLY A 224 16.21 -10.35 -22.28
N THR A 225 15.79 -10.52 -21.02
CA THR A 225 15.32 -9.42 -20.16
C THR A 225 16.51 -8.70 -19.52
N ASP A 226 16.51 -7.37 -19.60
CA ASP A 226 17.46 -6.50 -18.90
C ASP A 226 16.90 -6.15 -17.52
N VAL A 227 17.11 -7.02 -16.53
CA VAL A 227 16.56 -6.86 -15.18
C VAL A 227 17.29 -5.71 -14.46
N LYS A 228 16.57 -4.64 -14.12
CA LYS A 228 17.15 -3.41 -13.54
C LYS A 228 16.89 -3.22 -12.06
N ALA A 229 15.82 -3.78 -11.53
CA ALA A 229 15.44 -3.55 -10.16
C ALA A 229 14.73 -4.76 -9.54
N ILE A 230 14.71 -4.78 -8.21
CA ILE A 230 13.87 -5.63 -7.39
C ILE A 230 12.97 -4.78 -6.50
N VAL A 231 11.68 -5.07 -6.56
CA VAL A 231 10.67 -4.50 -5.66
C VAL A 231 10.53 -5.42 -4.46
N VAL A 232 10.57 -4.86 -3.26
CA VAL A 232 10.21 -5.57 -2.03
C VAL A 232 9.11 -4.80 -1.31
N ILE A 233 8.05 -5.50 -0.91
CA ILE A 233 6.92 -4.92 -0.18
C ILE A 233 6.98 -5.43 1.26
N ASN A 234 7.36 -4.58 2.21
CA ASN A 234 7.58 -4.99 3.60
C ASN A 234 7.12 -3.92 4.61
N PRO A 235 6.15 -4.21 5.50
CA PRO A 235 5.31 -5.41 5.53
C PRO A 235 4.47 -5.64 4.27
N GLY A 236 4.21 -6.91 3.97
CA GLY A 236 3.62 -7.38 2.72
C GLY A 236 2.16 -7.02 2.50
N ASN A 237 1.81 -6.84 1.23
CA ASN A 237 0.44 -6.72 0.72
C ASN A 237 0.37 -7.55 -0.57
N PRO A 238 -0.43 -8.63 -0.62
CA PRO A 238 -1.56 -8.92 0.24
C PRO A 238 -1.28 -9.77 1.49
N THR A 239 -0.07 -10.30 1.65
CA THR A 239 0.23 -11.41 2.58
C THR A 239 0.23 -11.05 4.06
N GLY A 240 0.47 -9.77 4.41
CA GLY A 240 0.64 -9.35 5.80
C GLY A 240 1.92 -9.84 6.47
N ALA A 241 2.84 -10.45 5.72
CA ALA A 241 4.13 -10.90 6.23
C ALA A 241 5.06 -9.73 6.56
N SER A 242 5.93 -9.91 7.53
CA SER A 242 7.01 -8.97 7.85
C SER A 242 8.32 -9.71 7.67
N LEU A 243 9.20 -9.20 6.81
CA LEU A 243 10.48 -9.85 6.53
C LEU A 243 11.40 -9.83 7.75
N SER A 244 12.18 -10.89 7.89
CA SER A 244 13.25 -10.95 8.87
C SER A 244 14.42 -10.02 8.46
N PRO A 245 15.25 -9.58 9.42
CA PRO A 245 16.49 -8.87 9.11
C PRO A 245 17.40 -9.66 8.17
N GLU A 246 17.42 -10.99 8.29
CA GLU A 246 18.19 -11.91 7.47
C GLU A 246 17.73 -11.90 6.01
N ASP A 247 16.42 -11.95 5.76
CA ASP A 247 15.85 -11.88 4.41
C ASP A 247 16.15 -10.54 3.74
N ILE A 248 16.01 -9.43 4.49
CA ILE A 248 16.33 -8.08 4.00
C ILE A 248 17.81 -8.01 3.58
N ARG A 249 18.72 -8.52 4.42
CA ARG A 249 20.16 -8.58 4.11
C ARG A 249 20.46 -9.49 2.92
N ALA A 250 19.76 -10.61 2.81
CA ALA A 250 19.91 -11.53 1.68
C ALA A 250 19.54 -10.86 0.35
N VAL A 251 18.42 -10.12 0.31
CA VAL A 251 18.01 -9.34 -0.86
C VAL A 251 19.02 -8.24 -1.20
N LEU A 252 19.50 -7.48 -0.21
CA LEU A 252 20.52 -6.45 -0.43
C LEU A 252 21.82 -7.03 -1.01
N LYS A 253 22.27 -8.18 -0.49
CA LYS A 253 23.45 -8.89 -1.01
C LYS A 253 23.26 -9.36 -2.44
N PHE A 254 22.07 -9.87 -2.78
CA PHE A 254 21.73 -10.26 -4.14
C PHE A 254 21.67 -9.05 -5.09
N ALA A 255 21.09 -7.94 -4.65
CA ALA A 255 21.05 -6.70 -5.42
C ALA A 255 22.46 -6.17 -5.71
N ALA A 256 23.37 -6.25 -4.74
CA ALA A 256 24.79 -5.91 -4.95
C ALA A 256 25.49 -6.84 -5.95
N GLU A 257 25.20 -8.15 -5.88
CA GLU A 257 25.77 -9.18 -6.76
C GLU A 257 25.35 -8.96 -8.22
N LYS A 258 24.08 -8.61 -8.45
CA LYS A 258 23.50 -8.47 -9.79
C LYS A 258 23.43 -7.03 -10.32
N GLY A 259 23.79 -6.04 -9.51
CA GLY A 259 23.71 -4.62 -9.89
C GLY A 259 22.27 -4.13 -10.06
N LEU A 260 21.40 -4.46 -9.10
CA LEU A 260 19.98 -4.11 -9.12
C LEU A 260 19.67 -2.91 -8.23
N VAL A 261 18.79 -2.04 -8.70
CA VAL A 261 18.13 -1.05 -7.84
C VAL A 261 17.15 -1.77 -6.90
N VAL A 262 17.19 -1.45 -5.61
CA VAL A 262 16.22 -1.95 -4.63
C VAL A 262 15.12 -0.91 -4.43
N MET A 263 13.88 -1.29 -4.73
CA MET A 263 12.68 -0.49 -4.44
C MET A 263 11.99 -1.07 -3.21
N ALA A 264 12.21 -0.48 -2.04
CA ALA A 264 11.62 -0.91 -0.78
C ALA A 264 10.31 -0.17 -0.50
N ASP A 265 9.17 -0.83 -0.71
CA ASP A 265 7.85 -0.32 -0.34
C ASP A 265 7.57 -0.62 1.14
N GLU A 266 7.78 0.41 1.98
CA GLU A 266 7.70 0.36 3.44
C GLU A 266 6.44 1.08 3.97
N VAL A 267 5.36 1.13 3.17
CA VAL A 267 4.13 1.87 3.54
C VAL A 267 3.45 1.35 4.80
N TYR A 268 3.66 0.09 5.18
CA TYR A 268 3.07 -0.53 6.38
C TYR A 268 4.04 -0.61 7.57
N GLN A 269 5.16 0.13 7.56
CA GLN A 269 6.22 -0.01 8.58
C GLN A 269 5.78 0.15 10.05
N THR A 270 4.67 0.83 10.31
CA THR A 270 4.10 0.98 11.66
C THR A 270 3.02 -0.05 12.00
N ASN A 271 2.54 -0.83 11.03
CA ASN A 271 1.61 -1.94 11.22
C ASN A 271 2.38 -3.25 11.36
N VAL A 272 3.06 -3.47 12.49
CA VAL A 272 3.73 -4.73 12.80
C VAL A 272 3.20 -5.26 14.12
N PHE A 273 2.57 -6.44 14.08
CA PHE A 273 1.99 -7.11 15.25
C PHE A 273 2.93 -8.13 15.89
N ILE A 274 3.85 -8.69 15.10
CA ILE A 274 4.85 -9.68 15.52
C ILE A 274 6.24 -9.18 15.15
N GLY A 275 7.15 -9.15 16.13
CA GLY A 275 8.52 -8.68 15.92
C GLY A 275 8.63 -7.17 15.82
N LYS A 276 9.61 -6.68 15.07
CA LYS A 276 9.88 -5.27 14.84
C LYS A 276 10.16 -5.04 13.36
N PHE A 277 9.71 -3.90 12.86
CA PHE A 277 10.08 -3.45 11.53
C PHE A 277 11.59 -3.13 11.46
N VAL A 278 12.25 -3.57 10.38
CA VAL A 278 13.60 -3.17 10.01
C VAL A 278 13.52 -2.57 8.61
N SER A 279 14.00 -1.34 8.46
CA SER A 279 14.06 -0.68 7.16
C SER A 279 15.19 -1.24 6.31
N PHE A 280 14.99 -1.26 4.98
CA PHE A 280 16.04 -1.60 4.04
C PHE A 280 17.23 -0.64 4.16
N LYS A 281 16.96 0.64 4.47
CA LYS A 281 18.03 1.61 4.72
C LYS A 281 18.88 1.22 5.92
N LYS A 282 18.27 0.89 7.06
CA LYS A 282 19.01 0.46 8.24
C LYS A 282 19.86 -0.77 7.93
N ALA A 283 19.27 -1.80 7.32
CA ALA A 283 19.97 -3.02 6.97
C ALA A 283 21.14 -2.78 5.99
N LEU A 284 20.97 -1.89 5.01
CA LEU A 284 22.03 -1.48 4.10
C LEU A 284 23.19 -0.79 4.84
N ARG A 285 22.87 0.13 5.76
CA ARG A 285 23.90 0.81 6.56
C ARG A 285 24.61 -0.12 7.52
N ASP A 286 23.90 -1.07 8.13
CA ASP A 286 24.50 -2.12 8.95
C ASP A 286 25.47 -2.97 8.11
N LEU A 287 25.08 -3.39 6.90
CA LEU A 287 25.97 -4.12 5.97
C LEU A 287 27.20 -3.31 5.54
N GLN A 288 27.04 -2.04 5.20
CA GLN A 288 28.15 -1.16 4.81
C GLN A 288 29.11 -0.92 5.97
N LYS A 289 28.61 -0.87 7.21
CA LYS A 289 29.44 -0.76 8.41
C LYS A 289 30.21 -2.06 8.68
N GLU A 290 29.57 -3.20 8.51
CA GLU A 290 30.18 -4.53 8.69
C GLU A 290 31.22 -4.86 7.61
N GLU A 291 30.94 -4.49 6.35
CA GLU A 291 31.78 -4.76 5.18
C GLU A 291 32.02 -3.47 4.36
N PRO A 292 32.88 -2.55 4.82
CA PRO A 292 33.11 -1.26 4.17
C PRO A 292 33.52 -1.36 2.71
N GLY A 293 32.93 -0.53 1.84
CA GLY A 293 33.22 -0.49 0.40
C GLY A 293 32.53 -1.57 -0.43
N LYS A 294 32.04 -2.65 0.19
CA LYS A 294 31.47 -3.79 -0.55
C LYS A 294 30.04 -3.56 -1.05
N TYR A 295 29.28 -2.72 -0.35
CA TYR A 295 27.86 -2.47 -0.62
C TYR A 295 27.56 -0.99 -0.87
N ASP A 296 28.58 -0.17 -1.13
CA ASP A 296 28.47 1.28 -1.32
C ASP A 296 27.80 1.64 -2.65
N HIS A 297 27.83 0.72 -3.62
CA HIS A 297 27.24 0.87 -4.95
C HIS A 297 25.75 0.47 -5.02
N ILE A 298 25.16 -0.01 -3.92
CA ILE A 298 23.73 -0.36 -3.93
C ILE A 298 22.89 0.91 -4.05
N GLU A 299 22.05 0.95 -5.08
CA GLU A 299 21.01 1.96 -5.26
C GLU A 299 19.73 1.49 -4.56
N LEU A 300 19.29 2.23 -3.55
CA LEU A 300 18.09 1.93 -2.74
C LEU A 300 17.12 3.11 -2.77
N ALA A 301 15.88 2.85 -3.16
CA ALA A 301 14.76 3.77 -3.07
C ALA A 301 13.73 3.24 -2.05
N SER A 302 13.60 3.88 -0.90
CA SER A 302 12.65 3.48 0.16
C SER A 302 11.41 4.37 0.12
N LEU A 303 10.21 3.79 0.06
CA LEU A 303 8.93 4.50 -0.10
C LEU A 303 8.08 4.42 1.17
N HIS A 304 7.41 5.52 1.51
CA HIS A 304 6.45 5.56 2.61
C HIS A 304 5.25 6.48 2.31
N SER A 305 4.15 6.33 3.06
CA SER A 305 2.90 7.08 2.83
C SER A 305 2.08 7.27 4.09
N VAL A 306 1.37 8.40 4.15
CA VAL A 306 0.38 8.74 5.20
C VAL A 306 -0.90 7.91 5.11
N SER A 307 -1.08 7.13 4.03
CA SER A 307 -2.33 6.44 3.74
C SER A 307 -2.62 5.25 4.66
N LYS A 308 -1.58 4.67 5.28
CA LYS A 308 -1.66 3.40 6.00
C LYS A 308 -1.34 3.61 7.48
N GLY A 309 -1.20 2.55 8.25
CA GLY A 309 -1.01 2.68 9.69
C GLY A 309 -2.22 3.21 10.41
N MET A 310 -1.93 3.65 11.62
CA MET A 310 -2.87 4.33 12.51
C MET A 310 -3.18 5.74 12.00
N VAL A 311 -2.33 6.30 11.12
CA VAL A 311 -2.59 7.59 10.44
C VAL A 311 -3.78 7.44 9.49
N GLY A 312 -3.73 6.51 8.54
CA GLY A 312 -4.88 6.15 7.71
C GLY A 312 -5.43 7.27 6.81
N GLU A 313 -4.61 8.26 6.45
CA GLU A 313 -5.03 9.49 5.76
C GLU A 313 -4.99 9.34 4.21
N CYS A 314 -5.61 8.28 3.69
CA CYS A 314 -5.59 7.91 2.26
C CYS A 314 -5.93 9.05 1.30
N GLY A 315 -6.88 9.91 1.66
CA GLY A 315 -7.40 11.01 0.83
C GLY A 315 -6.47 12.21 0.74
N HIS A 316 -5.58 12.41 1.73
CA HIS A 316 -4.63 13.54 1.74
C HIS A 316 -3.46 13.37 0.75
N ARG A 317 -3.31 12.17 0.17
CA ARG A 317 -2.30 11.84 -0.85
C ARG A 317 -0.88 12.26 -0.46
N GLY A 318 -0.50 12.09 0.80
CA GLY A 318 0.87 12.33 1.28
C GLY A 318 1.76 11.09 1.22
N GLY A 319 3.02 11.28 0.81
CA GLY A 319 4.05 10.27 0.89
C GLY A 319 5.44 10.84 0.65
N TYR A 320 6.45 9.98 0.72
CA TYR A 320 7.80 10.31 0.31
C TYR A 320 8.53 9.08 -0.21
N PHE A 321 9.65 9.31 -0.89
CA PHE A 321 10.70 8.31 -1.05
C PHE A 321 12.08 8.91 -0.76
N GLU A 322 12.99 8.09 -0.23
CA GLU A 322 14.39 8.44 -0.01
C GLU A 322 15.28 7.66 -0.98
N LEU A 323 16.24 8.35 -1.61
CA LEU A 323 17.27 7.75 -2.45
C LEU A 323 18.58 7.56 -1.68
N VAL A 324 19.19 6.39 -1.78
CA VAL A 324 20.50 6.06 -1.23
C VAL A 324 21.34 5.42 -2.34
N GLY A 325 22.58 5.88 -2.52
CA GLY A 325 23.53 5.30 -3.48
C GLY A 325 23.34 5.64 -4.95
N PHE A 326 22.29 6.40 -5.31
CA PHE A 326 22.03 6.83 -6.69
C PHE A 326 23.10 7.81 -7.22
N ASP A 327 23.46 7.67 -8.49
CA ASP A 327 24.29 8.65 -9.19
C ASP A 327 23.61 10.04 -9.19
N PRO A 328 24.32 11.13 -8.86
CA PRO A 328 23.75 12.47 -8.83
C PRO A 328 23.07 12.91 -10.13
N GLN A 329 23.60 12.53 -11.29
CA GLN A 329 23.01 12.84 -12.60
C GLN A 329 21.71 12.08 -12.83
N VAL A 330 21.58 10.86 -12.29
CA VAL A 330 20.31 10.11 -12.30
C VAL A 330 19.30 10.78 -11.36
N ALA A 331 19.73 11.22 -10.17
CA ALA A 331 18.88 11.99 -9.26
C ALA A 331 18.37 13.31 -9.89
N GLU A 332 19.19 13.98 -10.71
CA GLU A 332 18.76 15.13 -11.51
C GLU A 332 17.69 14.76 -12.56
N GLN A 333 17.76 13.57 -13.17
CA GLN A 333 16.70 13.12 -14.08
C GLN A 333 15.40 12.81 -13.34
N ILE A 334 15.49 12.24 -12.12
CA ILE A 334 14.33 12.07 -11.23
C ILE A 334 13.71 13.43 -10.91
N TYR A 335 14.52 14.41 -10.50
CA TYR A 335 14.09 15.78 -10.24
C TYR A 335 13.42 16.42 -11.47
N LYS A 336 14.04 16.27 -12.65
CA LYS A 336 13.47 16.75 -13.91
C LYS A 336 12.09 16.14 -14.15
N PHE A 337 11.95 14.82 -14.03
CA PHE A 337 10.67 14.13 -14.26
C PHE A 337 9.56 14.62 -13.30
N ILE A 338 9.83 14.71 -12.00
CA ILE A 338 8.81 15.17 -11.03
C ILE A 338 8.44 16.64 -11.22
N SER A 339 9.37 17.48 -11.67
CA SER A 339 9.10 18.91 -11.90
C SER A 339 8.11 19.18 -13.03
N ILE A 340 7.91 18.22 -13.95
CA ILE A 340 6.85 18.27 -14.96
C ILE A 340 5.46 18.30 -14.29
N GLN A 341 5.33 17.71 -13.10
CA GLN A 341 4.11 17.69 -12.30
C GLN A 341 4.03 18.83 -11.26
N LEU A 342 4.98 19.78 -11.31
CA LEU A 342 5.14 20.89 -10.37
C LEU A 342 5.52 20.44 -8.96
N CYS A 343 4.56 20.02 -8.12
CA CYS A 343 4.82 19.46 -6.78
C CYS A 343 3.61 18.65 -6.28
N PRO A 344 3.78 17.79 -5.26
CA PRO A 344 2.66 17.20 -4.54
C PRO A 344 1.78 18.26 -3.85
N PRO A 345 0.46 18.03 -3.62
CA PRO A 345 -0.36 18.92 -2.81
C PRO A 345 0.30 19.21 -1.47
N VAL A 346 0.42 20.50 -1.15
CA VAL A 346 1.19 20.95 0.02
C VAL A 346 0.56 20.48 1.32
N ILE A 347 -0.78 20.39 1.39
CA ILE A 347 -1.45 19.80 2.56
C ILE A 347 -1.01 18.34 2.80
N GLY A 348 -0.85 17.54 1.74
CA GLY A 348 -0.33 16.17 1.83
C GLY A 348 1.10 16.12 2.36
N GLN A 349 1.93 17.11 1.99
CA GLN A 349 3.28 17.27 2.53
C GLN A 349 3.24 17.60 4.03
N CYS A 350 2.36 18.52 4.45
CA CYS A 350 2.19 18.86 5.85
C CYS A 350 1.76 17.63 6.67
N ILE A 351 0.84 16.79 6.16
CA ILE A 351 0.46 15.55 6.83
C ILE A 351 1.62 14.54 6.90
N VAL A 352 2.52 14.50 5.90
CA VAL A 352 3.76 13.72 6.00
C VAL A 352 4.60 14.20 7.18
N GLU A 353 4.72 15.52 7.38
CA GLU A 353 5.44 16.09 8.53
C GLU A 353 4.85 15.64 9.87
N LEU A 354 3.52 15.69 10.02
CA LEU A 354 2.84 15.26 11.23
C LEU A 354 3.02 13.75 11.50
N MET A 355 3.06 12.94 10.44
CA MET A 355 3.31 11.49 10.52
C MET A 355 4.73 11.18 11.02
N VAL A 356 5.74 11.89 10.52
CA VAL A 356 7.15 11.61 10.83
C VAL A 356 7.65 12.32 12.11
N ASN A 357 6.90 13.31 12.58
CA ASN A 357 7.20 14.09 13.78
C ASN A 357 5.92 14.32 14.63
N PRO A 358 5.28 13.26 15.14
CA PRO A 358 4.06 13.37 15.94
C PRO A 358 4.32 14.03 17.31
N PRO A 359 3.26 14.35 18.08
CA PRO A 359 3.40 14.88 19.43
C PRO A 359 4.24 13.98 20.35
N LYS A 360 5.22 14.57 21.04
CA LYS A 360 6.20 13.90 21.90
C LYS A 360 5.79 13.92 23.37
N GLU A 361 6.35 13.02 24.16
CA GLU A 361 6.16 13.01 25.60
C GLU A 361 6.50 14.39 26.21
N GLY A 362 5.58 14.92 27.03
CA GLY A 362 5.64 16.27 27.58
C GLY A 362 4.90 17.33 26.76
N GLU A 363 4.54 17.05 25.50
CA GLU A 363 3.73 17.98 24.69
C GLU A 363 2.22 17.82 25.00
N PRO A 364 1.44 18.93 25.04
CA PRO A 364 0.05 18.92 25.47
C PRO A 364 -0.91 17.97 24.73
N SER A 365 -0.65 17.65 23.45
CA SER A 365 -1.47 16.76 22.65
C SER A 365 -1.04 15.29 22.73
N HIS A 366 0.11 14.99 23.35
CA HIS A 366 0.72 13.66 23.30
C HIS A 366 -0.16 12.56 23.91
N GLU A 367 -0.75 12.80 25.09
CA GLU A 367 -1.57 11.78 25.75
C GLU A 367 -2.78 11.37 24.90
N LEU A 368 -3.46 12.34 24.30
CA LEU A 368 -4.59 12.06 23.41
C LEU A 368 -4.13 11.37 22.13
N TYR A 369 -3.07 11.87 21.49
CA TYR A 369 -2.48 11.25 20.31
C TYR A 369 -2.13 9.78 20.56
N LYS A 370 -1.44 9.50 21.68
CA LYS A 370 -1.03 8.16 22.05
C LYS A 370 -2.24 7.26 22.30
N LYS A 371 -3.27 7.75 23.01
CA LYS A 371 -4.52 7.01 23.24
C LYS A 371 -5.22 6.65 21.93
N GLU A 372 -5.33 7.59 21.00
CA GLU A 372 -5.95 7.36 19.69
C GLU A 372 -5.13 6.37 18.85
N TYR A 373 -3.83 6.61 18.74
CA TYR A 373 -2.91 5.79 17.95
C TYR A 373 -2.84 4.35 18.47
N ASP A 374 -2.63 4.15 19.78
CA ASP A 374 -2.57 2.83 20.40
C ASP A 374 -3.93 2.13 20.35
N GLY A 375 -5.03 2.87 20.52
CA GLY A 375 -6.38 2.35 20.39
C GLY A 375 -6.66 1.79 18.99
N ILE A 376 -6.28 2.53 17.94
CA ILE A 376 -6.40 2.06 16.56
C ILE A 376 -5.52 0.82 16.34
N PHE A 377 -4.26 0.84 16.79
CA PHE A 377 -3.35 -0.30 16.65
C PHE A 377 -3.92 -1.57 17.31
N ASN A 378 -4.38 -1.47 18.55
CA ASN A 378 -4.94 -2.59 19.30
C ASN A 378 -6.20 -3.13 18.65
N ALA A 379 -7.11 -2.26 18.19
CA ALA A 379 -8.31 -2.66 17.49
C ALA A 379 -8.00 -3.37 16.16
N LEU A 380 -6.99 -2.91 15.40
CA LEU A 380 -6.54 -3.59 14.19
C LEU A 380 -5.99 -4.98 14.49
N LYS A 381 -5.17 -5.09 15.53
CA LYS A 381 -4.59 -6.38 15.97
C LYS A 381 -5.70 -7.35 16.38
N GLU A 382 -6.63 -6.93 17.24
CA GLU A 382 -7.75 -7.76 17.70
C GLU A 382 -8.56 -8.31 16.51
N ARG A 383 -8.94 -7.44 15.57
CA ARG A 383 -9.70 -7.82 14.38
C ARG A 383 -8.93 -8.75 13.45
N ALA A 384 -7.62 -8.53 13.29
CA ALA A 384 -6.77 -9.41 12.50
C ALA A 384 -6.75 -10.84 13.07
N TYR A 385 -6.61 -10.98 14.40
CA TYR A 385 -6.61 -12.28 15.05
C TYR A 385 -7.99 -12.95 15.06
N ALA A 386 -9.07 -12.18 15.23
CA ALA A 386 -10.43 -12.73 15.14
C ALA A 386 -10.71 -13.33 13.75
N LEU A 387 -10.32 -12.63 12.68
CA LEU A 387 -10.49 -13.11 11.32
C LEU A 387 -9.57 -14.30 11.00
N PHE A 388 -8.34 -14.29 11.52
CA PHE A 388 -7.40 -15.41 11.42
C PHE A 388 -7.95 -16.69 12.09
N GLU A 389 -8.46 -16.60 13.33
CA GLU A 389 -9.02 -17.77 14.03
C GLU A 389 -10.27 -18.31 13.31
N ALA A 390 -11.08 -17.43 12.72
CA ALA A 390 -12.22 -17.87 11.90
C ALA A 390 -11.75 -18.66 10.66
N PHE A 391 -10.75 -18.17 9.92
CA PHE A 391 -10.20 -18.89 8.76
C PHE A 391 -9.56 -20.22 9.15
N LYS A 392 -8.84 -20.27 10.25
CA LYS A 392 -8.23 -21.50 10.77
C LYS A 392 -9.27 -22.58 11.11
N SER A 393 -10.50 -22.19 11.42
CA SER A 393 -11.60 -23.12 11.71
C SER A 393 -12.38 -23.60 10.47
N MET A 394 -12.15 -23.00 9.30
CA MET A 394 -12.88 -23.28 8.07
C MET A 394 -12.28 -24.46 7.30
N GLU A 395 -13.13 -25.33 6.76
CA GLU A 395 -12.72 -26.54 6.03
C GLU A 395 -11.95 -26.17 4.75
N GLY A 396 -10.78 -26.75 4.56
CA GLY A 396 -9.96 -26.46 3.38
C GLY A 396 -9.44 -25.03 3.30
N VAL A 397 -9.41 -24.29 4.41
CA VAL A 397 -8.83 -22.94 4.47
C VAL A 397 -7.57 -22.94 5.33
N GLU A 398 -6.51 -22.37 4.78
CA GLU A 398 -5.25 -22.14 5.48
C GLU A 398 -4.94 -20.65 5.48
N CYS A 399 -4.47 -20.12 6.59
CA CYS A 399 -4.09 -18.73 6.70
C CYS A 399 -2.87 -18.62 7.61
N GLN A 400 -1.91 -17.79 7.23
CA GLN A 400 -0.72 -17.52 8.02
C GLN A 400 -1.06 -16.49 9.11
N THR A 401 -0.34 -16.54 10.21
CA THR A 401 -0.55 -15.63 11.34
C THR A 401 -0.35 -14.17 10.89
N PRO A 402 -1.24 -13.24 11.28
CA PRO A 402 -1.10 -11.83 10.92
C PRO A 402 0.14 -11.22 11.59
N ALA A 403 1.22 -11.07 10.83
CA ALA A 403 2.45 -10.44 11.29
C ALA A 403 2.42 -8.91 11.19
N GLY A 404 1.70 -8.35 10.23
CA GLY A 404 1.59 -6.91 10.03
C GLY A 404 0.63 -6.49 8.90
N SER A 405 0.81 -5.27 8.39
CA SER A 405 -0.03 -4.67 7.33
C SER A 405 -1.50 -4.52 7.75
N MET A 406 -2.43 -4.67 6.80
CA MET A 406 -3.88 -4.50 6.99
C MET A 406 -4.69 -5.63 6.35
N TYR A 407 -4.06 -6.75 6.01
CA TYR A 407 -4.69 -7.81 5.22
C TYR A 407 -4.36 -9.20 5.72
N LEU A 408 -5.24 -10.13 5.37
CA LEU A 408 -4.99 -11.57 5.36
C LEU A 408 -5.15 -12.08 3.93
N PHE A 409 -4.40 -13.13 3.60
CA PHE A 409 -4.41 -13.77 2.29
C PHE A 409 -4.57 -15.30 2.42
N PRO A 410 -5.74 -15.77 2.91
CA PRO A 410 -5.97 -17.20 3.08
C PRO A 410 -5.94 -17.97 1.76
N THR A 411 -5.41 -19.18 1.83
CA THR A 411 -5.54 -20.23 0.82
C THR A 411 -6.88 -20.93 0.97
N ILE A 412 -7.53 -21.23 -0.16
CA ILE A 412 -8.81 -21.94 -0.23
C ILE A 412 -8.70 -23.19 -1.12
N ASN A 413 -8.95 -24.35 -0.55
CA ASN A 413 -8.99 -25.63 -1.26
C ASN A 413 -10.44 -25.96 -1.63
N LEU A 414 -10.88 -25.48 -2.78
CA LEU A 414 -12.28 -25.63 -3.21
C LEU A 414 -12.62 -27.08 -3.63
N PRO A 415 -13.83 -27.58 -3.34
CA PRO A 415 -14.28 -28.89 -3.79
C PRO A 415 -14.29 -29.03 -5.33
N PRO A 416 -14.08 -30.24 -5.90
CA PRO A 416 -14.04 -30.44 -7.35
C PRO A 416 -15.29 -29.94 -8.09
N LYS A 417 -16.49 -30.10 -7.51
CA LYS A 417 -17.73 -29.60 -8.14
C LYS A 417 -17.77 -28.07 -8.22
N ALA A 418 -17.16 -27.36 -7.26
CA ALA A 418 -17.04 -25.91 -7.32
C ALA A 418 -16.10 -25.48 -8.45
N LEU A 419 -15.01 -26.23 -8.67
CA LEU A 419 -14.09 -25.98 -9.81
C LEU A 419 -14.80 -26.20 -11.15
N GLU A 420 -15.57 -27.27 -11.28
CA GLU A 420 -16.39 -27.55 -12.46
C GLU A 420 -17.44 -26.47 -12.69
N GLN A 421 -18.09 -26.00 -11.63
CA GLN A 421 -19.10 -24.94 -11.72
C GLN A 421 -18.49 -23.59 -12.14
N ALA A 422 -17.35 -23.21 -11.54
CA ALA A 422 -16.61 -22.01 -11.94
C ALA A 422 -16.25 -22.05 -13.44
N LYS A 423 -15.81 -23.22 -13.93
CA LYS A 423 -15.51 -23.43 -15.36
C LYS A 423 -16.76 -23.30 -16.24
N LYS A 424 -17.91 -23.84 -15.82
CA LYS A 424 -19.20 -23.67 -16.54
C LYS A 424 -19.63 -22.21 -16.64
N GLU A 425 -19.32 -21.41 -15.63
CA GLU A 425 -19.61 -19.96 -15.60
C GLU A 425 -18.53 -19.10 -16.28
N GLY A 426 -17.46 -19.72 -16.79
CA GLY A 426 -16.36 -19.00 -17.44
C GLY A 426 -15.56 -18.11 -16.48
N ARG A 427 -15.54 -18.42 -15.18
CA ARG A 427 -14.84 -17.67 -14.14
C ARG A 427 -13.66 -18.45 -13.57
N LYS A 428 -12.64 -17.75 -13.06
CA LYS A 428 -11.60 -18.41 -12.27
C LYS A 428 -12.20 -18.95 -10.97
N PRO A 429 -11.68 -20.05 -10.40
CA PRO A 429 -12.28 -20.61 -9.18
C PRO A 429 -12.30 -19.67 -7.97
N ASP A 430 -11.25 -18.86 -7.79
CA ASP A 430 -11.19 -17.87 -6.72
C ASP A 430 -12.15 -16.69 -6.95
N GLU A 431 -12.28 -16.21 -8.20
CA GLU A 431 -13.31 -15.25 -8.59
C GLU A 431 -14.69 -15.79 -8.29
N PHE A 432 -15.00 -17.02 -8.72
CA PHE A 432 -16.28 -17.67 -8.46
C PHE A 432 -16.62 -17.70 -6.96
N TYR A 433 -15.69 -18.17 -6.12
CA TYR A 433 -15.85 -18.16 -4.67
C TYR A 433 -16.11 -16.74 -4.12
N CYS A 434 -15.34 -15.74 -4.56
CA CYS A 434 -15.47 -14.36 -4.09
C CYS A 434 -16.81 -13.72 -4.50
N PHE A 435 -17.30 -13.99 -5.72
CA PHE A 435 -18.61 -13.53 -6.18
C PHE A 435 -19.74 -14.18 -5.39
N ARG A 436 -19.67 -15.49 -5.16
CA ARG A 436 -20.63 -16.23 -4.33
C ARG A 436 -20.65 -15.70 -2.90
N LEU A 437 -19.48 -15.37 -2.33
CA LEU A 437 -19.36 -14.74 -1.01
C LEU A 437 -20.07 -13.38 -0.97
N LEU A 438 -19.78 -12.50 -1.94
CA LEU A 438 -20.41 -11.17 -2.00
C LEU A 438 -21.93 -11.29 -2.11
N ASP A 439 -22.43 -12.15 -3.01
CA ASP A 439 -23.87 -12.33 -3.27
C ASP A 439 -24.62 -12.91 -2.07
N ALA A 440 -23.97 -13.73 -1.26
CA ALA A 440 -24.58 -14.33 -0.08
C ALA A 440 -24.48 -13.45 1.17
N THR A 441 -23.48 -12.57 1.29
CA THR A 441 -23.12 -11.94 2.57
C THR A 441 -22.97 -10.43 2.55
N GLY A 442 -22.85 -9.82 1.38
CA GLY A 442 -22.51 -8.40 1.21
C GLY A 442 -21.05 -8.10 1.49
N ILE A 443 -20.19 -9.11 1.69
CA ILE A 443 -18.77 -8.93 1.98
C ILE A 443 -17.98 -8.95 0.68
N CYS A 444 -17.40 -7.81 0.32
CA CYS A 444 -16.54 -7.69 -0.85
C CYS A 444 -15.09 -7.98 -0.46
N VAL A 445 -14.52 -9.06 -0.98
CA VAL A 445 -13.07 -9.39 -0.89
C VAL A 445 -12.40 -9.14 -2.25
N VAL A 446 -11.13 -9.54 -2.44
CA VAL A 446 -10.49 -9.54 -3.77
C VAL A 446 -9.92 -10.94 -4.06
N PRO A 447 -10.24 -11.56 -5.21
CA PRO A 447 -9.72 -12.88 -5.55
C PRO A 447 -8.19 -12.88 -5.71
N GLY A 448 -7.55 -13.99 -5.35
CA GLY A 448 -6.09 -14.17 -5.36
C GLY A 448 -5.46 -13.98 -6.73
N SER A 449 -6.17 -14.36 -7.79
CA SER A 449 -5.80 -14.17 -9.18
C SER A 449 -5.57 -12.71 -9.57
N GLY A 450 -6.09 -11.75 -8.80
CA GLY A 450 -5.82 -10.32 -8.97
C GLY A 450 -4.44 -9.87 -8.47
N PHE A 451 -3.76 -10.67 -7.65
CA PHE A 451 -2.45 -10.39 -7.06
C PHE A 451 -1.33 -11.24 -7.68
N GLY A 452 -1.69 -12.21 -8.53
CA GLY A 452 -0.82 -13.33 -8.89
C GLY A 452 -0.74 -14.34 -7.76
N GLN A 453 -0.60 -15.62 -8.10
CA GLN A 453 -0.44 -16.73 -7.16
C GLN A 453 0.27 -17.89 -7.85
N LYS A 454 0.79 -18.85 -7.07
CA LYS A 454 1.38 -20.08 -7.61
C LYS A 454 0.32 -20.86 -8.40
N GLU A 455 0.73 -21.51 -9.47
CA GLU A 455 -0.20 -22.34 -10.26
C GLU A 455 -0.77 -23.47 -9.39
N GLY A 456 -2.07 -23.70 -9.51
CA GLY A 456 -2.79 -24.70 -8.72
C GLY A 456 -3.21 -24.27 -7.32
N THR A 457 -2.82 -23.08 -6.85
CA THR A 457 -3.30 -22.52 -5.58
C THR A 457 -4.35 -21.44 -5.80
N LEU A 458 -5.24 -21.27 -4.82
CA LEU A 458 -6.35 -20.32 -4.85
C LEU A 458 -6.38 -19.55 -3.54
N HIS A 459 -6.57 -18.24 -3.64
CA HIS A 459 -6.60 -17.37 -2.48
C HIS A 459 -7.68 -16.30 -2.62
N PHE A 460 -7.88 -15.53 -1.57
CA PHE A 460 -8.47 -14.21 -1.66
C PHE A 460 -7.82 -13.28 -0.64
N ARG A 461 -7.78 -11.98 -0.93
CA ARG A 461 -7.40 -10.96 0.05
C ARG A 461 -8.64 -10.41 0.72
N THR A 462 -8.58 -10.31 2.04
CA THR A 462 -9.51 -9.54 2.86
C THR A 462 -8.76 -8.55 3.75
N THR A 463 -9.41 -7.46 4.14
CA THR A 463 -8.92 -6.57 5.19
C THR A 463 -9.67 -6.78 6.50
N PHE A 464 -9.01 -6.53 7.62
CA PHE A 464 -9.60 -6.50 8.97
C PHE A 464 -9.87 -5.06 9.45
N LEU A 465 -10.01 -4.12 8.51
CA LEU A 465 -10.29 -2.70 8.78
C LEU A 465 -11.75 -2.43 9.17
N ALA A 466 -12.71 -3.27 8.77
CA ALA A 466 -14.11 -3.12 9.14
C ALA A 466 -14.28 -3.18 10.67
N PRO A 467 -15.10 -2.33 11.28
CA PRO A 467 -15.33 -2.38 12.72
C PRO A 467 -16.11 -3.65 13.10
N GLY A 468 -15.96 -4.06 14.36
CA GLY A 468 -16.60 -5.25 14.89
C GLY A 468 -16.03 -6.56 14.34
N THR A 469 -16.58 -7.67 14.83
CA THR A 469 -16.22 -9.03 14.44
C THR A 469 -17.43 -9.83 13.96
N GLU A 470 -18.62 -9.23 13.95
CA GLU A 470 -19.88 -9.90 13.63
C GLU A 470 -19.94 -10.36 12.17
N TRP A 471 -19.34 -9.59 11.26
CA TRP A 471 -19.26 -9.94 9.84
C TRP A 471 -18.34 -11.15 9.58
N VAL A 472 -17.43 -11.48 10.50
CA VAL A 472 -16.60 -12.68 10.42
C VAL A 472 -17.48 -13.94 10.43
N ASN A 473 -18.54 -13.95 11.25
CA ASN A 473 -19.51 -15.06 11.30
C ASN A 473 -20.27 -15.22 9.98
N ARG A 474 -20.51 -14.14 9.21
CA ARG A 474 -21.14 -14.22 7.89
C ARG A 474 -20.24 -15.00 6.92
N ILE A 475 -18.93 -14.82 6.98
CA ILE A 475 -17.97 -15.56 6.15
C ILE A 475 -17.96 -17.04 6.54
N SER A 476 -17.83 -17.35 7.83
CA SER A 476 -17.79 -18.75 8.28
C SER A 476 -19.07 -19.51 7.93
N LYS A 477 -20.23 -18.86 8.07
CA LYS A 477 -21.51 -19.45 7.66
C LYS A 477 -21.58 -19.67 6.15
N PHE A 478 -21.29 -18.65 5.35
CA PHE A 478 -21.26 -18.77 3.89
C PHE A 478 -20.35 -19.91 3.45
N HIS A 479 -19.15 -19.98 4.02
CA HIS A 479 -18.15 -20.97 3.63
C HIS A 479 -18.65 -22.40 3.90
N LYS A 480 -19.25 -22.63 5.06
CA LYS A 480 -19.88 -23.93 5.39
C LYS A 480 -20.98 -24.28 4.38
N ASP A 481 -21.92 -23.35 4.13
CA ASP A 481 -23.03 -23.57 3.21
C ASP A 481 -22.53 -23.82 1.77
N PHE A 482 -21.49 -23.10 1.34
CA PHE A 482 -20.82 -23.29 0.05
C PHE A 482 -20.18 -24.68 -0.06
N PHE A 483 -19.49 -25.14 0.99
CA PHE A 483 -18.90 -26.49 1.00
C PHE A 483 -19.97 -27.56 0.98
N ASP A 484 -21.06 -27.42 1.75
CA ASP A 484 -22.16 -28.37 1.75
C ASP A 484 -22.87 -28.45 0.37
N GLU A 485 -22.93 -27.35 -0.40
CA GLU A 485 -23.45 -27.32 -1.77
C GLU A 485 -22.55 -28.06 -2.79
N PHE A 486 -21.23 -27.92 -2.66
CA PHE A 486 -20.25 -28.39 -3.66
C PHE A 486 -19.46 -29.63 -3.26
N ARG A 487 -19.73 -30.21 -2.08
CA ARG A 487 -19.09 -31.45 -1.62
C ARG A 487 -19.29 -32.64 -2.56
#